data_AF-A0A2M9U4S4-F1
#
_entry.id   AF-A0A2M9U4S4-F1
#
_cell.length_a   1.000
_cell.length_b   1.000
_cell.length_c   1.000
_cell.angle_alpha   90.00
_cell.angle_beta   90.00
_cell.angle_gamma   90.00
#
_symmetry.space_group_name_H-M   'P 1'
#
loop_
_entity.id
_entity.type
_entity.pdbx_description
1 polymer ?
#
loop_
_entity_poly.entity_id
_entity_poly.type
_entity_poly.pdbx_seq_one_letter_code
_entity_poly.pdbx_strand_id
1 'polypeptide(L)'
;MKFHILFAITILFVITVSCTLEETDYEAEIATEVTDYYDFEEATSFTSNQYIITIEALNGSLHKGYNEIRLEITNTQTNEHINNSEVTFLPILTDASGNNSSCPHSYELVYNTDENYYSGYAVFTNKSGDIGSWELYISFTDNDQTYTVNQNISVLEQTNKNLNMASFIGNDDEMYFIALIAPQKPNVSENNLVAGVYKYIQPTNPAGDFPDPSQFLFSKVKNHKLLLDPRMPEPSMGNHSSPNNQDLIQLNDGLYHGVVNYTMTGNWTLNFIFLNENDQVIKGTEVPTDFTPGIEGVKSELYIDTLF
;
A
#
# COMPACT_ATOMS: atom_id res chain seq x y z
N MET A 1 -64.34 -12.91 66.14
CA MET A 1 -65.22 -12.20 65.19
C MET A 1 -64.52 -10.89 64.83
N LYS A 2 -64.12 -10.72 63.55
CA LYS A 2 -63.67 -9.47 62.88
C LYS A 2 -62.35 -8.83 63.37
N PHE A 3 -61.48 -8.20 62.57
CA PHE A 3 -61.16 -8.12 61.13
C PHE A 3 -60.00 -7.11 61.08
N HIS A 4 -58.75 -7.45 60.72
CA HIS A 4 -57.71 -6.44 60.40
C HIS A 4 -56.81 -7.02 59.30
N ILE A 5 -57.18 -6.74 58.05
CA ILE A 5 -56.56 -5.76 57.15
C ILE A 5 -55.17 -6.23 56.69
N LEU A 6 -55.22 -6.85 55.51
CA LEU A 6 -54.15 -7.20 54.60
C LEU A 6 -53.34 -5.94 54.26
N PHE A 7 -52.03 -5.93 54.54
CA PHE A 7 -51.09 -5.00 53.91
C PHE A 7 -50.12 -5.82 53.07
N ALA A 8 -50.45 -5.94 51.79
CA ALA A 8 -49.55 -6.47 50.78
C ALA A 8 -48.48 -5.41 50.50
N ILE A 9 -47.25 -5.66 50.93
CA ILE A 9 -46.08 -4.89 50.50
C ILE A 9 -45.54 -5.58 49.25
N THR A 10 -46.00 -5.11 48.09
CA THR A 10 -45.42 -5.46 46.80
C THR A 10 -44.27 -4.49 46.54
N ILE A 11 -43.03 -4.93 46.81
CA ILE A 11 -41.83 -4.20 46.39
C ILE A 11 -41.60 -4.52 44.91
N LEU A 12 -41.73 -3.49 44.08
CA LEU A 12 -41.43 -3.45 42.67
C LEU A 12 -40.29 -2.43 42.46
N PHE A 13 -39.48 -2.62 41.41
CA PHE A 13 -38.44 -1.71 40.88
C PHE A 13 -37.06 -1.75 41.60
N VAL A 14 -35.89 -1.88 40.97
CA VAL A 14 -35.42 -2.01 39.57
C VAL A 14 -34.10 -2.79 39.62
N ILE A 15 -33.91 -3.81 38.79
CA ILE A 15 -32.57 -4.31 38.50
C ILE A 15 -32.00 -3.35 37.45
N THR A 16 -31.18 -2.39 37.88
CA THR A 16 -30.35 -1.63 36.95
C THR A 16 -29.30 -2.58 36.42
N VAL A 17 -29.55 -3.18 35.26
CA VAL A 17 -28.52 -3.85 34.48
C VAL A 17 -27.60 -2.74 33.98
N SER A 18 -26.57 -2.42 34.75
CA SER A 18 -25.44 -1.67 34.26
C SER A 18 -24.73 -2.59 33.28
N CYS A 19 -24.99 -2.44 31.98
CA CYS A 19 -24.07 -2.91 30.96
C CYS A 19 -22.80 -2.08 31.12
N THR A 20 -21.87 -2.53 31.97
CA THR A 20 -20.47 -2.15 31.81
C THR A 20 -20.04 -2.76 30.49
N LEU A 21 -19.73 -1.91 29.49
CA LEU A 21 -18.98 -2.37 28.32
C LEU A 21 -17.73 -3.08 28.84
N GLU A 22 -17.35 -4.21 28.25
CA GLU A 22 -16.11 -4.90 28.60
C GLU A 22 -14.95 -3.89 28.53
N GLU A 23 -14.06 -3.93 29.51
CA GLU A 23 -12.87 -3.08 29.50
C GLU A 23 -12.02 -3.41 28.27
N THR A 24 -11.72 -2.39 27.47
CA THR A 24 -10.87 -2.51 26.29
C THR A 24 -9.43 -2.83 26.73
N ASP A 25 -8.80 -3.82 26.10
CA ASP A 25 -7.42 -4.22 26.39
C ASP A 25 -6.41 -3.32 25.65
N TYR A 26 -6.12 -2.18 26.25
CA TYR A 26 -5.21 -1.16 25.69
C TYR A 26 -3.79 -1.67 25.42
N GLU A 27 -3.29 -2.64 26.20
CA GLU A 27 -1.91 -3.13 26.06
C GLU A 27 -1.75 -3.99 24.80
N ALA A 28 -2.77 -4.77 24.46
CA ALA A 28 -2.80 -5.52 23.21
C ALA A 28 -2.81 -4.58 21.97
N GLU A 29 -3.36 -3.38 22.09
CA GLU A 29 -3.48 -2.39 20.99
C GLU A 29 -2.15 -1.68 20.67
N ILE A 30 -1.18 -1.65 21.61
CA ILE A 30 0.09 -0.89 21.48
C ILE A 30 1.31 -1.79 21.20
N ALA A 31 1.19 -3.12 21.36
CA ALA A 31 2.33 -4.05 21.36
C ALA A 31 3.02 -4.32 19.99
N THR A 32 2.78 -3.50 18.96
CA THR A 32 3.27 -3.78 17.60
C THR A 32 4.49 -2.92 17.28
N GLU A 33 5.65 -3.55 17.06
CA GLU A 33 6.88 -2.83 16.71
C GLU A 33 6.97 -2.54 15.21
N VAL A 34 7.36 -1.30 14.86
CA VAL A 34 7.72 -0.90 13.50
C VAL A 34 9.23 -1.13 13.31
N THR A 35 9.64 -1.81 12.24
CA THR A 35 11.06 -2.13 11.98
C THR A 35 11.90 -0.87 11.74
N ASP A 36 13.11 -0.86 12.32
CA ASP A 36 13.89 0.37 12.52
C ASP A 36 14.90 0.72 11.42
N TYR A 37 15.23 -0.19 10.50
CA TYR A 37 16.24 0.03 9.47
C TYR A 37 15.86 -0.62 8.13
N TYR A 38 16.17 0.12 7.06
CA TYR A 38 15.77 -0.15 5.70
C TYR A 38 16.97 0.24 4.81
N ASP A 39 17.89 -0.70 4.60
CA ASP A 39 18.99 -0.59 3.64
C ASP A 39 18.61 -1.33 2.36
N PHE A 40 19.15 -0.91 1.21
CA PHE A 40 19.02 -1.69 -0.01
C PHE A 40 19.97 -2.89 0.06
N GLU A 41 19.41 -4.08 -0.13
CA GLU A 41 20.15 -5.33 -0.18
C GLU A 41 19.63 -6.17 -1.35
N GLU A 42 20.41 -7.16 -1.78
CA GLU A 42 20.03 -8.09 -2.83
C GLU A 42 18.73 -8.83 -2.45
N ALA A 43 17.67 -8.61 -3.22
CA ALA A 43 16.42 -9.36 -3.12
C ALA A 43 16.45 -10.62 -3.99
N THR A 44 17.11 -10.55 -5.15
CA THR A 44 17.37 -11.72 -5.99
C THR A 44 18.53 -11.45 -6.94
N SER A 45 19.30 -12.49 -7.25
CA SER A 45 20.31 -12.47 -8.31
C SER A 45 20.23 -13.75 -9.13
N PHE A 46 20.38 -13.62 -10.45
CA PHE A 46 20.31 -14.75 -11.37
C PHE A 46 21.20 -14.53 -12.59
N THR A 47 21.68 -15.64 -13.15
CA THR A 47 22.55 -15.63 -14.34
C THR A 47 21.76 -16.06 -15.57
N SER A 48 21.86 -15.27 -16.64
CA SER A 48 21.37 -15.65 -17.97
C SER A 48 22.46 -15.43 -19.00
N ASN A 49 22.89 -16.52 -19.65
CA ASN A 49 24.03 -16.54 -20.56
C ASN A 49 25.30 -15.97 -19.91
N GLN A 50 25.76 -14.81 -20.38
CA GLN A 50 26.95 -14.12 -19.90
C GLN A 50 26.62 -12.95 -18.96
N TYR A 51 25.37 -12.81 -18.49
CA TYR A 51 24.96 -11.69 -17.63
C TYR A 51 24.49 -12.19 -16.28
N ILE A 52 24.88 -11.48 -15.22
CA ILE A 52 24.27 -11.56 -13.90
C ILE A 52 23.34 -10.36 -13.78
N ILE A 53 22.09 -10.62 -13.44
CA ILE A 53 21.09 -9.59 -13.14
C ILE A 53 20.84 -9.66 -11.64
N THR A 54 21.08 -8.55 -10.96
CA THR A 54 20.84 -8.40 -9.52
C THR A 54 19.74 -7.37 -9.32
N ILE A 55 18.77 -7.71 -8.50
CA ILE A 55 17.70 -6.81 -8.07
C ILE A 55 17.85 -6.60 -6.58
N GLU A 56 18.00 -5.35 -6.19
CA GLU A 56 17.99 -4.92 -4.81
C GLU A 56 16.66 -4.27 -4.45
N ALA A 57 16.26 -4.46 -3.21
CA ALA A 57 15.11 -3.84 -2.61
C ALA A 57 15.42 -3.50 -1.15
N LEU A 58 14.55 -2.70 -0.53
CA LEU A 58 14.65 -2.44 0.90
C LEU A 58 14.60 -3.74 1.71
N ASN A 59 15.60 -3.93 2.56
CA ASN A 59 15.85 -5.14 3.37
C ASN A 59 15.93 -6.44 2.55
N GLY A 60 16.35 -6.34 1.28
CA GLY A 60 16.58 -7.51 0.43
C GLY A 60 15.32 -8.35 0.20
N SER A 61 14.14 -7.74 0.27
CA SER A 61 12.88 -8.48 0.15
C SER A 61 11.80 -7.63 -0.51
N LEU A 62 11.11 -8.23 -1.47
CA LEU A 62 9.95 -7.63 -2.12
C LEU A 62 8.69 -7.93 -1.31
N HIS A 63 7.84 -6.93 -1.12
CA HIS A 63 6.62 -7.02 -0.32
C HIS A 63 5.40 -6.60 -1.13
N LYS A 64 4.20 -6.98 -0.70
CA LYS A 64 2.97 -6.35 -1.18
C LYS A 64 3.04 -4.83 -0.91
N GLY A 65 2.51 -4.00 -1.80
CA GLY A 65 2.64 -2.54 -1.72
C GLY A 65 3.81 -2.01 -2.56
N TYR A 66 4.22 -0.76 -2.28
CA TYR A 66 5.25 -0.07 -3.07
C TYR A 66 6.66 -0.59 -2.72
N ASN A 67 7.40 -0.99 -3.75
CA ASN A 67 8.81 -1.39 -3.64
C ASN A 67 9.61 -0.52 -4.60
N GLU A 68 10.61 0.18 -4.07
CA GLU A 68 11.66 0.74 -4.90
C GLU A 68 12.58 -0.40 -5.37
N ILE A 69 12.91 -0.38 -6.66
CA ILE A 69 13.69 -1.41 -7.32
C ILE A 69 14.99 -0.77 -7.81
N ARG A 70 16.11 -1.39 -7.44
CA ARG A 70 17.42 -1.11 -8.04
C ARG A 70 17.88 -2.35 -8.78
N LEU A 71 18.26 -2.19 -10.03
CA LEU A 71 18.63 -3.29 -10.90
C LEU A 71 20.03 -3.04 -11.46
N GLU A 72 20.89 -4.04 -11.31
CA GLU A 72 22.23 -4.06 -11.87
C GLU A 72 22.36 -5.22 -12.86
N ILE A 73 23.12 -4.99 -13.94
CA ILE A 73 23.41 -5.99 -14.95
C ILE A 73 24.92 -6.02 -15.16
N THR A 74 25.54 -7.17 -14.93
CA THR A 74 27.00 -7.34 -15.04
C THR A 74 27.32 -8.39 -16.09
N ASN A 75 28.16 -8.03 -17.08
CA ASN A 75 28.70 -8.98 -18.04
C ASN A 75 29.82 -9.79 -17.39
N THR A 76 29.66 -11.11 -17.28
CA THR A 76 30.60 -12.01 -16.59
C THR A 76 31.88 -12.29 -17.38
N GLN A 77 31.93 -11.98 -18.66
CA GLN A 77 33.14 -12.13 -19.48
C GLN A 77 34.09 -10.94 -19.32
N THR A 78 33.54 -9.72 -19.23
CA THR A 78 34.33 -8.48 -19.07
C THR A 78 34.41 -8.01 -17.63
N ASN A 79 33.50 -8.48 -16.77
CA ASN A 79 33.29 -8.00 -15.41
C ASN A 79 32.94 -6.49 -15.36
N GLU A 80 32.19 -6.03 -16.36
CA GLU A 80 31.72 -4.65 -16.49
C GLU A 80 30.20 -4.57 -16.30
N HIS A 81 29.72 -3.49 -15.70
CA HIS A 81 28.29 -3.20 -15.59
C HIS A 81 27.75 -2.63 -16.91
N ILE A 82 26.52 -3.02 -17.26
CA ILE A 82 25.82 -2.50 -18.43
C ILE A 82 25.12 -1.20 -18.03
N ASN A 83 25.74 -0.06 -18.33
CA ASN A 83 25.40 1.24 -17.71
C ASN A 83 24.68 2.22 -18.63
N ASN A 84 24.31 1.82 -19.84
CA ASN A 84 23.69 2.71 -20.82
C ASN A 84 22.81 1.94 -21.82
N SER A 85 22.07 0.96 -21.31
CA SER A 85 21.13 0.16 -22.08
C SER A 85 19.69 0.59 -21.77
N GLU A 86 18.80 0.36 -22.73
CA GLU A 86 17.37 0.45 -22.47
C GLU A 86 16.98 -0.80 -21.67
N VAL A 87 16.66 -0.64 -20.39
CA VAL A 87 16.25 -1.75 -19.51
C VAL A 87 14.76 -1.67 -19.25
N THR A 88 14.06 -2.76 -19.57
CA THR A 88 12.63 -2.90 -19.25
C THR A 88 12.41 -3.84 -18.07
N PHE A 89 11.38 -3.59 -17.28
CA PHE A 89 10.99 -4.37 -16.11
C PHE A 89 9.48 -4.62 -16.14
N LEU A 90 9.06 -5.88 -16.29
CA LEU A 90 7.65 -6.26 -16.36
C LEU A 90 7.34 -7.38 -15.35
N PRO A 91 6.70 -7.07 -14.22
CA PRO A 91 6.22 -8.08 -13.28
C PRO A 91 4.90 -8.68 -13.78
N ILE A 92 4.80 -10.01 -13.84
CA ILE A 92 3.58 -10.73 -14.17
C ILE A 92 3.24 -11.71 -13.05
N LEU A 93 1.98 -11.67 -12.60
CA LEU A 93 1.39 -12.63 -11.68
C LEU A 93 0.57 -13.64 -12.48
N THR A 94 0.94 -14.91 -12.39
CA THR A 94 0.15 -16.01 -12.95
C THR A 94 -0.63 -16.71 -11.85
N ASP A 95 -1.96 -16.71 -11.95
CA ASP A 95 -2.83 -17.37 -10.98
C ASP A 95 -2.87 -18.90 -11.17
N ALA A 96 -3.51 -19.61 -10.25
CA ALA A 96 -3.64 -21.07 -10.30
C ALA A 96 -4.42 -21.61 -11.53
N SER A 97 -5.19 -20.76 -12.22
CA SER A 97 -5.90 -21.08 -13.46
C SER A 97 -5.10 -20.73 -14.72
N GLY A 98 -3.90 -20.16 -14.56
CA GLY A 98 -3.04 -19.71 -15.64
C GLY A 98 -3.41 -18.33 -16.21
N ASN A 99 -4.27 -17.56 -15.54
CA ASN A 99 -4.53 -16.18 -15.95
C ASN A 99 -3.37 -15.29 -15.53
N ASN A 100 -3.00 -14.38 -16.42
CA ASN A 100 -1.92 -13.43 -16.19
C ASN A 100 -2.50 -12.05 -15.84
N SER A 101 -1.93 -11.45 -14.81
CA SER A 101 -2.16 -10.06 -14.41
C SER A 101 -0.83 -9.40 -14.05
N SER A 102 -0.83 -8.11 -13.77
CA SER A 102 0.36 -7.36 -13.38
C SER A 102 -0.03 -6.31 -12.34
N CYS A 103 0.92 -5.46 -11.98
CA CYS A 103 0.76 -4.40 -11.00
C CYS A 103 1.30 -3.06 -11.54
N PRO A 104 0.99 -1.92 -10.89
CA PRO A 104 1.66 -0.67 -11.24
C PRO A 104 3.18 -0.79 -11.12
N HIS A 105 3.91 -0.44 -12.18
CA HIS A 105 5.37 -0.57 -12.23
C HIS A 105 6.00 0.48 -13.16
N SER A 106 7.30 0.71 -13.00
CA SER A 106 8.13 1.36 -14.02
C SER A 106 8.48 0.34 -15.10
N TYR A 107 7.85 0.43 -16.27
CA TYR A 107 8.20 -0.47 -17.38
C TYR A 107 9.59 -0.20 -17.92
N GLU A 108 9.96 1.06 -18.12
CA GLU A 108 11.32 1.47 -18.46
C GLU A 108 12.04 1.93 -17.19
N LEU A 109 13.19 1.34 -16.89
CA LEU A 109 13.99 1.72 -15.74
C LEU A 109 14.92 2.89 -16.09
N VAL A 110 15.15 3.78 -15.12
CA VAL A 110 15.98 4.97 -15.30
C VAL A 110 17.36 4.72 -14.72
N TYR A 111 18.39 4.81 -15.56
CA TYR A 111 19.77 4.66 -15.10
C TYR A 111 20.20 5.81 -14.18
N ASN A 112 20.66 5.47 -12.98
CA ASN A 112 21.26 6.39 -12.03
C ASN A 112 22.79 6.37 -12.22
N THR A 113 23.33 7.42 -12.81
CA THR A 113 24.77 7.54 -13.09
C THR A 113 25.63 7.75 -11.84
N ASP A 114 25.05 8.26 -10.76
CA ASP A 114 25.79 8.60 -9.54
C ASP A 114 26.02 7.34 -8.69
N GLU A 115 25.05 6.43 -8.68
CA GLU A 115 25.07 5.20 -7.87
C GLU A 115 25.25 3.91 -8.69
N ASN A 116 25.26 4.00 -10.04
CA ASN A 116 25.53 2.93 -11.00
C ASN A 116 24.50 1.77 -11.06
N TYR A 117 23.21 2.05 -10.90
CA TYR A 117 22.13 1.08 -11.08
C TYR A 117 20.95 1.65 -11.88
N TYR A 118 20.07 0.79 -12.39
CA TYR A 118 18.77 1.20 -12.94
C TYR A 118 17.72 1.26 -11.84
N SER A 119 17.04 2.40 -11.76
CA SER A 119 16.01 2.70 -10.76
C SER A 119 14.60 2.54 -11.32
N GLY A 120 13.69 2.04 -10.50
CA GLY A 120 12.27 1.99 -10.79
C GLY A 120 11.46 1.60 -9.57
N TYR A 121 10.21 1.20 -9.81
CA TYR A 121 9.35 0.70 -8.75
C TYR A 121 8.41 -0.39 -9.24
N ALA A 122 7.87 -1.15 -8.30
CA ALA A 122 6.74 -2.05 -8.48
C ALA A 122 5.80 -1.98 -7.27
N VAL A 123 4.49 -1.94 -7.53
CA VAL A 123 3.44 -1.92 -6.48
C VAL A 123 2.75 -3.27 -6.44
N PHE A 124 3.41 -4.31 -5.93
CA PHE A 124 2.86 -5.67 -5.95
C PHE A 124 1.52 -5.74 -5.21
N THR A 125 0.48 -6.22 -5.90
CA THR A 125 -0.89 -6.24 -5.38
C THR A 125 -1.16 -7.43 -4.45
N ASN A 126 -0.33 -8.47 -4.54
CA ASN A 126 -0.48 -9.72 -3.81
C ASN A 126 0.89 -10.27 -3.42
N LYS A 127 0.95 -10.98 -2.30
CA LYS A 127 2.12 -11.82 -1.98
C LYS A 127 2.13 -13.07 -2.86
N SER A 128 3.33 -13.61 -3.10
CA SER A 128 3.49 -14.89 -3.77
C SER A 128 2.82 -16.02 -2.96
N GLY A 129 2.17 -16.95 -3.66
CA GLY A 129 1.48 -18.10 -3.07
C GLY A 129 0.07 -17.82 -2.53
N ASP A 130 -0.40 -16.58 -2.53
CA ASP A 130 -1.78 -16.24 -2.16
C ASP A 130 -2.76 -16.62 -3.28
N ILE A 131 -2.65 -15.94 -4.43
CA ILE A 131 -3.46 -16.25 -5.62
C ILE A 131 -2.64 -16.81 -6.79
N GLY A 132 -1.31 -16.69 -6.73
CA GLY A 132 -0.42 -17.04 -7.83
C GLY A 132 1.06 -16.82 -7.52
N SER A 133 1.88 -16.95 -8.56
CA SER A 133 3.33 -16.73 -8.50
C SER A 133 3.74 -15.54 -9.37
N TRP A 134 4.68 -14.74 -8.85
CA TRP A 134 5.25 -13.61 -9.59
C TRP A 134 6.48 -14.03 -10.38
N GLU A 135 6.52 -13.62 -11.64
CA GLU A 135 7.67 -13.73 -12.52
C GLU A 135 8.01 -12.36 -13.09
N LEU A 136 9.29 -12.01 -13.09
CA LEU A 136 9.80 -10.79 -13.70
C LEU A 136 10.27 -11.10 -15.11
N TYR A 137 9.86 -10.29 -16.06
CA TYR A 137 10.35 -10.28 -17.43
C TYR A 137 11.18 -9.01 -17.64
N ILE A 138 12.45 -9.20 -17.95
CA ILE A 138 13.42 -8.12 -18.05
C ILE A 138 14.04 -8.19 -19.44
N SER A 139 14.15 -7.04 -20.10
CA SER A 139 14.88 -6.93 -21.35
C SER A 139 15.92 -5.84 -21.27
N PHE A 140 17.04 -6.03 -21.95
CA PHE A 140 18.11 -5.05 -22.03
C PHE A 140 18.90 -5.23 -23.32
N THR A 141 19.60 -4.17 -23.74
CA THR A 141 20.44 -4.18 -24.93
C THR A 141 21.92 -4.20 -24.56
N ASP A 142 22.71 -5.06 -25.19
CA ASP A 142 24.18 -4.98 -25.17
C ASP A 142 24.71 -5.23 -26.59
N ASN A 143 25.63 -4.37 -27.06
CA ASN A 143 26.18 -4.40 -28.43
C ASN A 143 25.12 -4.52 -29.56
N ASP A 144 24.08 -3.68 -29.50
CA ASP A 144 22.93 -3.67 -30.43
C ASP A 144 22.11 -4.97 -30.49
N GLN A 145 22.34 -5.90 -29.56
CA GLN A 145 21.56 -7.12 -29.39
C GLN A 145 20.65 -6.99 -28.17
N THR A 146 19.36 -7.29 -28.35
CA THR A 146 18.39 -7.37 -27.25
C THR A 146 18.46 -8.75 -26.59
N TYR A 147 18.55 -8.75 -25.26
CA TYR A 147 18.47 -9.92 -24.41
C TYR A 147 17.19 -9.83 -23.58
N THR A 148 16.50 -10.96 -23.46
CA THR A 148 15.29 -11.10 -22.63
C THR A 148 15.53 -12.21 -21.62
N VAL A 149 15.19 -11.96 -20.37
CA VAL A 149 15.33 -12.90 -19.27
C VAL A 149 14.04 -12.91 -18.45
N ASN A 150 13.72 -14.06 -17.87
CA ASN A 150 12.64 -14.17 -16.91
C ASN A 150 13.10 -14.87 -15.63
N GLN A 151 12.54 -14.43 -14.51
CA GLN A 151 12.91 -14.96 -13.19
C GLN A 151 11.71 -14.94 -12.24
N ASN A 152 11.44 -16.08 -11.61
CA ASN A 152 10.47 -16.14 -10.52
C ASN A 152 10.99 -15.38 -9.30
N ILE A 153 10.11 -14.59 -8.68
CA ILE A 153 10.41 -13.82 -7.47
C ILE A 153 9.45 -14.16 -6.33
N SER A 154 9.91 -13.93 -5.11
CA SER A 154 9.09 -14.04 -3.90
C SER A 154 8.66 -12.65 -3.45
N VAL A 155 7.35 -12.40 -3.47
CA VAL A 155 6.74 -11.22 -2.86
C VAL A 155 6.13 -11.63 -1.53
N LEU A 156 6.51 -10.96 -0.45
CA LEU A 156 6.09 -11.26 0.91
C LEU A 156 4.88 -10.43 1.35
N GLU A 157 4.27 -10.82 2.46
CA GLU A 157 3.24 -10.02 3.13
C GLU A 157 3.84 -8.70 3.64
N GLN A 158 3.12 -7.58 3.49
CA GLN A 158 3.56 -6.31 4.05
C GLN A 158 3.24 -6.24 5.54
N THR A 159 4.26 -6.36 6.38
CA THR A 159 4.09 -6.30 7.84
C THR A 159 4.07 -4.86 8.36
N ASN A 160 4.72 -3.91 7.67
CA ASN A 160 4.67 -2.51 8.03
C ASN A 160 3.39 -1.87 7.48
N LYS A 161 2.39 -1.65 8.36
CA LYS A 161 1.12 -1.04 7.98
C LYS A 161 1.26 0.35 7.35
N ASN A 162 2.35 1.09 7.64
CA ASN A 162 2.60 2.39 7.03
C ASN A 162 3.07 2.33 5.57
N LEU A 163 3.35 1.13 5.05
CA LEU A 163 3.71 0.86 3.66
C LEU A 163 2.62 0.08 2.92
N ASN A 164 1.41 0.05 3.49
CA ASN A 164 0.29 -0.70 2.94
C ASN A 164 -0.34 -0.01 1.72
N MET A 165 -1.26 -0.70 1.07
CA MET A 165 -1.92 -0.22 -0.15
C MET A 165 -3.42 -0.57 -0.18
N ALA A 166 -4.16 0.16 -0.99
CA ALA A 166 -5.54 -0.15 -1.36
C ALA A 166 -5.70 -0.20 -2.88
N SER A 167 -6.57 -1.09 -3.36
CA SER A 167 -7.08 -1.05 -4.74
C SER A 167 -8.60 -0.99 -4.72
N PHE A 168 -9.18 -0.28 -5.68
CA PHE A 168 -10.63 -0.06 -5.74
C PHE A 168 -11.10 0.25 -7.16
N ILE A 169 -12.39 0.04 -7.39
CA ILE A 169 -13.08 0.54 -8.59
C ILE A 169 -13.73 1.87 -8.23
N GLY A 170 -13.45 2.91 -9.02
CA GLY A 170 -14.06 4.22 -8.89
C GLY A 170 -15.51 4.23 -9.36
N ASN A 171 -16.24 5.32 -9.10
CA ASN A 171 -17.59 5.52 -9.65
C ASN A 171 -17.63 5.80 -11.16
N ASP A 172 -16.45 5.86 -11.79
CA ASP A 172 -16.19 5.94 -13.22
C ASP A 172 -15.89 4.55 -13.84
N ASP A 173 -16.06 3.47 -13.08
CA ASP A 173 -15.78 2.08 -13.44
C ASP A 173 -14.29 1.76 -13.72
N GLU A 174 -13.39 2.64 -13.29
CA GLU A 174 -11.95 2.49 -13.50
C GLU A 174 -11.26 1.89 -12.27
N MET A 175 -10.22 1.08 -12.51
CA MET A 175 -9.47 0.43 -11.42
C MET A 175 -8.27 1.27 -10.99
N TYR A 176 -8.26 1.64 -9.72
CA TYR A 176 -7.25 2.48 -9.08
C TYR A 176 -6.48 1.74 -7.99
N PHE A 177 -5.28 2.24 -7.72
CA PHE A 177 -4.38 1.76 -6.68
C PHE A 177 -3.79 2.95 -5.93
N ILE A 178 -3.79 2.90 -4.61
CA ILE A 178 -3.07 3.84 -3.73
C ILE A 178 -2.10 3.02 -2.91
N ALA A 179 -0.81 3.35 -2.97
CA ALA A 179 0.23 2.70 -2.16
C ALA A 179 0.99 3.73 -1.35
N LEU A 180 1.06 3.52 -0.04
CA LEU A 180 1.84 4.36 0.86
C LEU A 180 3.34 4.10 0.65
N ILE A 181 4.13 5.18 0.69
CA ILE A 181 5.58 5.18 0.45
C ILE A 181 6.31 5.72 1.70
N ALA A 182 5.74 6.72 2.35
CA ALA A 182 6.27 7.32 3.57
C ALA A 182 5.12 7.85 4.45
N PRO A 183 5.33 7.98 5.77
CA PRO A 183 6.54 7.61 6.51
C PRO A 183 6.62 6.09 6.71
N GLN A 184 7.81 5.51 6.64
CA GLN A 184 7.98 4.09 6.97
C GLN A 184 7.89 3.86 8.48
N LYS A 185 8.51 4.79 9.23
CA LYS A 185 8.49 4.84 10.68
C LYS A 185 8.02 6.25 11.11
N PRO A 186 6.72 6.42 11.36
CA PRO A 186 6.21 7.69 11.86
C PRO A 186 6.73 8.01 13.28
N ASN A 187 6.62 9.28 13.67
CA ASN A 187 6.85 9.78 15.04
C ASN A 187 5.56 10.36 15.63
N VAL A 188 5.55 10.62 16.95
CA VAL A 188 4.49 11.38 17.65
C VAL A 188 4.56 12.86 17.24
N SER A 189 4.24 13.16 16.00
CA SER A 189 4.34 14.48 15.40
C SER A 189 3.60 14.54 14.07
N GLU A 190 3.67 15.70 13.42
CA GLU A 190 3.45 15.79 11.98
C GLU A 190 4.51 14.94 11.25
N ASN A 191 4.05 14.11 10.32
CA ASN A 191 4.86 13.26 9.47
C ASN A 191 4.50 13.53 8.00
N ASN A 192 5.52 13.60 7.15
CA ASN A 192 5.30 13.68 5.71
C ASN A 192 4.69 12.36 5.22
N LEU A 193 3.45 12.44 4.71
CA LEU A 193 2.73 11.31 4.14
C LEU A 193 2.91 11.35 2.62
N VAL A 194 3.44 10.27 2.04
CA VAL A 194 3.68 10.16 0.60
C VAL A 194 2.99 8.92 0.08
N ALA A 195 2.26 9.05 -1.02
CA ALA A 195 1.58 7.95 -1.68
C ALA A 195 1.74 8.00 -3.21
N GLY A 196 1.87 6.83 -3.82
CA GLY A 196 1.69 6.67 -5.26
C GLY A 196 0.23 6.37 -5.57
N VAL A 197 -0.34 7.04 -6.57
CA VAL A 197 -1.71 6.78 -7.06
C VAL A 197 -1.65 6.36 -8.52
N TYR A 198 -2.20 5.21 -8.83
CA TYR A 198 -2.10 4.57 -10.14
C TYR A 198 -3.46 4.13 -10.66
N LYS A 199 -3.57 4.03 -11.98
CA LYS A 199 -4.75 3.53 -12.69
C LYS A 199 -4.33 2.43 -13.66
N TYR A 200 -5.08 1.34 -13.68
CA TYR A 200 -4.95 0.31 -14.71
C TYR A 200 -5.50 0.83 -16.04
N ILE A 201 -4.80 0.57 -17.13
CA ILE A 201 -5.23 0.92 -18.48
C ILE A 201 -5.64 -0.36 -19.20
N GLN A 202 -6.93 -0.48 -19.50
CA GLN A 202 -7.45 -1.64 -20.22
C GLN A 202 -6.84 -1.73 -21.63
N PRO A 203 -6.32 -2.90 -22.04
CA PRO A 203 -5.82 -3.12 -23.38
C PRO A 203 -6.94 -2.98 -24.41
N THR A 204 -6.70 -2.23 -25.48
CA THR A 204 -7.67 -2.06 -26.58
C THR A 204 -7.43 -3.02 -27.75
N ASN A 205 -6.26 -3.66 -27.79
CA ASN A 205 -5.84 -4.57 -28.86
C ASN A 205 -5.68 -5.99 -28.32
N PRO A 206 -5.94 -7.03 -29.15
CA PRO A 206 -5.66 -8.41 -28.77
C PRO A 206 -4.19 -8.61 -28.39
N ALA A 207 -3.94 -9.50 -27.43
CA ALA A 207 -2.59 -9.88 -27.02
C ALA A 207 -1.78 -10.46 -28.19
N GLY A 208 -0.54 -10.00 -28.31
CA GLY A 208 0.48 -10.56 -29.19
C GLY A 208 1.27 -11.71 -28.56
N ASP A 209 2.58 -11.76 -28.85
CA ASP A 209 3.49 -12.75 -28.28
C ASP A 209 3.73 -12.47 -26.79
N PHE A 210 3.68 -13.52 -25.97
CA PHE A 210 3.85 -13.39 -24.53
C PHE A 210 5.35 -13.37 -24.12
N PRO A 211 5.77 -12.49 -23.19
CA PRO A 211 4.96 -11.43 -22.57
C PRO A 211 4.69 -10.26 -23.51
N ASP A 212 3.43 -9.81 -23.59
CA ASP A 212 3.04 -8.61 -24.33
C ASP A 212 2.81 -7.46 -23.33
N PRO A 213 3.75 -6.50 -23.20
CA PRO A 213 3.63 -5.41 -22.23
C PRO A 213 2.41 -4.52 -22.48
N SER A 214 1.89 -4.47 -23.72
CA SER A 214 0.68 -3.69 -24.03
C SER A 214 -0.58 -4.22 -23.34
N GLN A 215 -0.52 -5.43 -22.79
CA GLN A 215 -1.61 -6.05 -22.04
C GLN A 215 -1.60 -5.70 -20.54
N PHE A 216 -0.53 -5.06 -20.05
CA PHE A 216 -0.25 -4.87 -18.63
C PHE A 216 0.09 -3.40 -18.29
N LEU A 217 -0.72 -2.47 -18.81
CA LEU A 217 -0.44 -1.04 -18.72
C LEU A 217 -1.02 -0.40 -17.46
N PHE A 218 -0.21 0.45 -16.82
CA PHE A 218 -0.60 1.27 -15.68
C PHE A 218 -0.06 2.69 -15.86
N SER A 219 -0.76 3.67 -15.30
CA SER A 219 -0.29 5.07 -15.29
C SER A 219 -0.43 5.70 -13.92
N LYS A 220 0.46 6.64 -13.60
CA LYS A 220 0.29 7.54 -12.46
C LYS A 220 -0.92 8.45 -12.72
N VAL A 221 -1.84 8.51 -11.76
CA VAL A 221 -3.02 9.40 -11.86
C VAL A 221 -2.58 10.84 -11.65
N LYS A 222 -3.01 11.74 -12.54
CA LYS A 222 -2.61 13.15 -12.52
C LYS A 222 -3.73 14.06 -12.03
N ASN A 223 -3.35 15.16 -11.39
CA ASN A 223 -4.26 16.27 -11.02
C ASN A 223 -5.47 15.86 -10.15
N HIS A 224 -5.39 14.74 -9.44
CA HIS A 224 -6.41 14.36 -8.44
C HIS A 224 -6.03 14.94 -7.07
N LYS A 225 -6.87 14.68 -6.07
CA LYS A 225 -6.59 14.99 -4.67
C LYS A 225 -7.04 13.85 -3.76
N LEU A 226 -6.28 13.58 -2.70
CA LEU A 226 -6.70 12.68 -1.63
C LEU A 226 -6.98 13.51 -0.39
N LEU A 227 -8.26 13.74 -0.10
CA LEU A 227 -8.64 14.33 1.18
C LEU A 227 -8.33 13.34 2.30
N LEU A 228 -7.76 13.81 3.39
CA LEU A 228 -7.26 12.97 4.48
C LEU A 228 -8.02 13.23 5.79
N ASP A 229 -8.52 12.16 6.40
CA ASP A 229 -9.07 12.18 7.76
C ASP A 229 -8.52 10.98 8.57
N PRO A 230 -7.43 11.15 9.34
CA PRO A 230 -6.87 10.06 10.13
C PRO A 230 -7.66 9.87 11.43
N ARG A 231 -8.00 8.62 11.74
CA ARG A 231 -8.74 8.24 12.94
C ARG A 231 -8.06 7.09 13.65
N MET A 232 -8.13 7.06 14.98
CA MET A 232 -7.88 5.84 15.75
C MET A 232 -9.19 5.05 15.80
N PRO A 233 -9.26 3.87 15.15
CA PRO A 233 -10.51 3.14 14.97
C PRO A 233 -10.99 2.41 16.23
N GLU A 234 -10.12 2.15 17.20
CA GLU A 234 -10.46 1.29 18.34
C GLU A 234 -11.56 1.88 19.23
N PRO A 235 -12.43 1.03 19.83
CA PRO A 235 -13.47 1.48 20.75
C PRO A 235 -12.94 2.30 21.93
N SER A 236 -11.76 1.96 22.43
CA SER A 236 -11.01 2.70 23.46
C SER A 236 -10.79 4.16 23.07
N MET A 237 -10.54 4.40 21.78
CA MET A 237 -10.20 5.70 21.22
C MET A 237 -11.39 6.44 20.65
N GLY A 238 -12.56 5.82 20.57
CA GLY A 238 -13.83 6.49 20.27
C GLY A 238 -13.78 7.42 19.06
N ASN A 239 -13.12 7.01 17.98
CA ASN A 239 -12.97 7.79 16.74
C ASN A 239 -12.11 9.07 16.87
N HIS A 240 -11.09 9.02 17.75
CA HIS A 240 -10.11 10.10 17.94
C HIS A 240 -9.42 10.48 16.62
N SER A 241 -9.19 11.79 16.42
CA SER A 241 -8.42 12.34 15.29
C SER A 241 -7.35 13.30 15.81
N SER A 242 -6.53 13.81 14.90
CA SER A 242 -5.44 14.74 15.19
C SER A 242 -5.59 16.08 14.44
N PRO A 243 -4.99 17.17 14.95
CA PRO A 243 -4.97 18.46 14.25
C PRO A 243 -3.86 18.51 13.19
N ASN A 244 -3.88 19.54 12.34
CA ASN A 244 -2.83 19.89 11.36
C ASN A 244 -2.56 18.84 10.27
N ASN A 245 -3.49 17.92 10.02
CA ASN A 245 -3.41 17.05 8.86
C ASN A 245 -3.56 17.86 7.57
N GLN A 246 -2.87 17.44 6.52
CA GLN A 246 -2.93 18.07 5.20
C GLN A 246 -3.25 17.00 4.16
N ASP A 247 -4.26 17.29 3.35
CA ASP A 247 -4.63 16.48 2.20
C ASP A 247 -3.44 16.24 1.28
N LEU A 248 -3.41 15.09 0.60
CA LEU A 248 -2.33 14.79 -0.32
C LEU A 248 -2.62 15.40 -1.69
N ILE A 249 -1.66 16.16 -2.19
CA ILE A 249 -1.67 16.76 -3.53
C ILE A 249 -0.47 16.24 -4.34
N GLN A 250 -0.62 16.15 -5.65
CA GLN A 250 0.47 15.69 -6.50
C GLN A 250 1.58 16.75 -6.64
N LEU A 251 2.83 16.34 -6.45
CA LEU A 251 4.01 17.18 -6.69
C LEU A 251 4.74 16.79 -7.98
N ASN A 252 5.88 17.45 -8.25
CA ASN A 252 6.63 17.31 -9.51
C ASN A 252 7.25 15.92 -9.74
N ASP A 253 7.41 15.12 -8.68
CA ASP A 253 7.84 13.71 -8.76
C ASP A 253 6.70 12.76 -9.22
N GLY A 254 5.48 13.31 -9.38
CA GLY A 254 4.28 12.59 -9.73
C GLY A 254 3.67 11.79 -8.57
N LEU A 255 4.20 11.92 -7.35
CA LEU A 255 3.66 11.32 -6.13
C LEU A 255 2.74 12.32 -5.41
N TYR A 256 1.91 11.81 -4.53
CA TYR A 256 0.97 12.60 -3.72
C TYR A 256 1.58 12.81 -2.34
N HIS A 257 1.68 14.07 -1.92
CA HIS A 257 2.31 14.49 -0.67
C HIS A 257 1.32 15.24 0.19
N GLY A 258 1.25 14.85 1.46
CA GLY A 258 0.45 15.50 2.50
C GLY A 258 1.12 15.37 3.86
N VAL A 259 0.35 15.62 4.93
CA VAL A 259 0.84 15.52 6.30
C VAL A 259 -0.16 14.74 7.13
N VAL A 260 0.33 13.71 7.84
CA VAL A 260 -0.42 13.04 8.89
C VAL A 260 0.22 13.35 10.23
N ASN A 261 -0.57 13.83 11.19
CA ASN A 261 -0.12 14.11 12.54
C ASN A 261 -0.55 12.96 13.46
N TYR A 262 0.41 12.28 14.09
CA TYR A 262 0.10 11.29 15.11
C TYR A 262 0.34 11.88 16.49
N THR A 263 -0.71 11.92 17.32
CA THR A 263 -0.68 12.51 18.66
C THR A 263 -0.41 11.49 19.76
N MET A 264 -0.55 10.20 19.44
CA MET A 264 -0.30 9.07 20.32
C MET A 264 -0.09 7.79 19.52
N THR A 265 0.60 6.82 20.13
CA THR A 265 0.81 5.47 19.58
C THR A 265 -0.49 4.66 19.59
N GLY A 266 -0.63 3.72 18.67
CA GLY A 266 -1.78 2.82 18.49
C GLY A 266 -2.02 2.52 17.01
N ASN A 267 -3.09 1.77 16.69
CA ASN A 267 -3.50 1.67 15.30
C ASN A 267 -4.18 2.97 14.87
N TRP A 268 -3.97 3.29 13.61
CA TRP A 268 -4.62 4.41 12.96
C TRP A 268 -5.24 3.91 11.66
N THR A 269 -6.25 4.61 11.19
CA THR A 269 -6.85 4.44 9.88
C THR A 269 -6.75 5.77 9.17
N LEU A 270 -6.06 5.79 8.05
CA LEU A 270 -6.10 6.92 7.12
C LEU A 270 -7.37 6.78 6.29
N ASN A 271 -8.39 7.58 6.58
CA ASN A 271 -9.58 7.66 5.74
C ASN A 271 -9.32 8.64 4.61
N PHE A 272 -9.75 8.26 3.41
CA PHE A 272 -9.57 9.08 2.23
C PHE A 272 -10.90 9.38 1.54
N ILE A 273 -10.94 10.54 0.88
CA ILE A 273 -11.87 10.83 -0.21
C ILE A 273 -11.02 11.17 -1.44
N PHE A 274 -11.11 10.36 -2.47
CA PHE A 274 -10.38 10.52 -3.71
C PHE A 274 -11.21 11.38 -4.68
N LEU A 275 -10.68 12.55 -5.03
CA LEU A 275 -11.30 13.52 -5.91
C LEU A 275 -10.58 13.57 -7.26
N ASN A 276 -11.35 13.75 -8.34
CA ASN A 276 -10.79 14.08 -9.65
C ASN A 276 -10.38 15.57 -9.75
N GLU A 277 -9.85 15.94 -10.91
CA GLU A 277 -9.39 17.31 -11.23
C GLU A 277 -10.50 18.39 -11.17
N ASN A 278 -11.77 17.99 -11.12
CA ASN A 278 -12.93 18.88 -11.01
C ASN A 278 -13.55 18.83 -9.60
N ASP A 279 -12.81 18.35 -8.59
CA ASP A 279 -13.24 18.16 -7.20
C ASP A 279 -14.45 17.22 -7.04
N GLN A 280 -14.70 16.33 -8.01
CA GLN A 280 -15.77 15.34 -7.91
C GLN A 280 -15.24 14.08 -7.24
N VAL A 281 -16.03 13.53 -6.32
CA VAL A 281 -15.70 12.29 -5.62
C VAL A 281 -15.69 11.13 -6.60
N ILE A 282 -14.58 10.39 -6.64
CA ILE A 282 -14.43 9.11 -7.34
C ILE A 282 -14.67 7.94 -6.38
N LYS A 283 -14.13 8.02 -5.15
CA LYS A 283 -14.29 7.02 -4.09
C LYS A 283 -14.05 7.64 -2.70
N GLY A 284 -14.65 7.03 -1.68
CA GLY A 284 -14.50 7.46 -0.28
C GLY A 284 -15.70 8.22 0.24
N THR A 285 -15.83 8.27 1.57
CA THR A 285 -16.95 8.92 2.27
C THR A 285 -16.43 9.72 3.46
N GLU A 286 -17.16 10.77 3.82
CA GLU A 286 -16.92 11.44 5.11
C GLU A 286 -17.14 10.46 6.26
N VAL A 287 -16.33 10.59 7.31
CA VAL A 287 -16.49 9.83 8.56
C VAL A 287 -17.07 10.75 9.64
N PRO A 288 -17.84 10.21 10.61
CA PRO A 288 -18.38 11.00 11.70
C PRO A 288 -17.26 11.74 12.44
N THR A 289 -17.54 12.96 12.91
CA THR A 289 -16.58 13.73 13.71
C THR A 289 -16.76 13.54 15.21
N ASP A 290 -17.87 12.92 15.62
CA ASP A 290 -18.22 12.74 17.02
C ASP A 290 -17.26 11.76 17.70
N PHE A 291 -16.68 12.20 18.81
CA PHE A 291 -15.86 11.35 19.68
C PHE A 291 -16.79 10.57 20.63
N THR A 292 -16.89 9.26 20.41
CA THR A 292 -17.81 8.38 21.17
C THR A 292 -17.06 7.17 21.72
N PRO A 293 -16.51 7.25 22.95
CA PRO A 293 -15.83 6.12 23.59
C PRO A 293 -16.71 4.88 23.68
N GLY A 294 -16.10 3.71 23.50
CA GLY A 294 -16.77 2.40 23.52
C GLY A 294 -17.43 2.00 22.21
N ILE A 295 -17.26 2.77 21.14
CA ILE A 295 -17.74 2.46 19.78
C ILE A 295 -16.57 2.49 18.81
N GLU A 296 -16.45 1.45 18.00
CA GLU A 296 -15.45 1.39 16.92
C GLU A 296 -15.69 2.52 15.91
N GLY A 297 -14.61 3.19 15.51
CA GLY A 297 -14.64 4.29 14.54
C GLY A 297 -15.11 3.80 13.16
N VAL A 298 -16.04 4.54 12.56
CA VAL A 298 -16.51 4.26 11.20
C VAL A 298 -15.40 4.60 10.21
N LYS A 299 -15.08 3.66 9.31
CA LYS A 299 -14.11 3.87 8.23
C LYS A 299 -14.78 4.39 6.97
N SER A 300 -14.08 5.22 6.22
CA SER A 300 -14.46 5.63 4.86
C SER A 300 -14.58 4.42 3.94
N GLU A 301 -15.31 4.52 2.83
CA GLU A 301 -15.24 3.51 1.75
C GLU A 301 -13.84 3.34 1.13
N LEU A 302 -12.95 4.30 1.36
CA LEU A 302 -11.54 4.24 0.97
C LEU A 302 -10.69 4.56 2.19
N TYR A 303 -9.96 3.56 2.67
CA TYR A 303 -9.09 3.71 3.83
C TYR A 303 -7.85 2.82 3.72
N ILE A 304 -6.81 3.16 4.47
CA ILE A 304 -5.64 2.31 4.70
C ILE A 304 -5.34 2.32 6.19
N ASP A 305 -5.27 1.14 6.80
CA ASP A 305 -4.87 1.00 8.20
C ASP A 305 -3.35 1.15 8.34
N THR A 306 -2.94 1.95 9.30
CA THR A 306 -1.56 2.28 9.65
C THR A 306 -1.29 1.99 11.13
N LEU A 307 -0.05 2.17 11.55
CA LEU A 307 0.38 1.93 12.93
C LEU A 307 1.43 2.97 13.32
N PHE A 308 1.33 3.47 14.53
CA PHE A 308 2.36 4.31 15.11
C PHE A 308 2.65 3.92 16.56
#